data_AF-A0A172U8D3-F1
#
_entry.id   AF-A0A172U8D3-F1
#
_cell.length_a   1.000
_cell.length_b   1.000
_cell.length_c   1.000
_cell.angle_alpha   90.00
_cell.angle_beta   90.00
_cell.angle_gamma   90.00
#
_symmetry.space_group_name_H-M   'P 1'
#
loop_
_entity.id
_entity.type
_entity.pdbx_description
1 polymer ?
#
loop_
_entity_poly.entity_id
_entity_poly.type
_entity_poly.pdbx_seq_one_letter_code
_entity_poly.pdbx_strand_id
1 'polypeptide(L)'
;MGKRLHNTPENSGSLWTTYDFQDEALRGLKIGAGVQAIGTRYIGYTETMKTAGYATLNLMASQMWKVGSSRVTAQLNADNLLDKTYLGGIYSYGTALYGAPRTFIGSIKIEY
;
A
#
# COMPACT_ATOMS: atom_id res chain seq x y z
N MET A 1 10.40 -25.50 23.91
CA MET A 1 10.32 -24.07 24.25
C MET A 1 10.61 -23.26 22.98
N GLY A 2 9.55 -22.84 22.26
CA GLY A 2 9.67 -22.24 20.93
C GLY A 2 9.92 -20.74 21.01
N LYS A 3 11.10 -20.30 20.57
CA LYS A 3 11.46 -18.87 20.51
C LYS A 3 10.69 -18.20 19.35
N ARG A 4 9.89 -17.17 19.66
CA ARG A 4 9.15 -16.39 18.66
C ARG A 4 10.12 -15.64 17.75
N LEU A 5 9.85 -15.66 16.45
CA LEU A 5 10.68 -15.04 15.42
C LEU A 5 10.67 -13.51 15.55
N HIS A 6 11.86 -12.92 15.57
CA HIS A 6 12.11 -11.49 15.61
C HIS A 6 11.44 -10.78 14.41
N ASN A 7 10.90 -9.58 14.61
CA ASN A 7 10.39 -8.67 13.55
C ASN A 7 9.03 -9.00 12.90
N THR A 8 8.24 -9.94 13.44
CA THR A 8 6.87 -10.17 12.95
C THR A 8 5.86 -9.31 13.72
N PRO A 9 5.02 -8.50 13.05
CA PRO A 9 3.94 -7.78 13.72
C PRO A 9 2.97 -8.77 14.36
N GLU A 10 2.47 -8.43 15.55
CA GLU A 10 1.56 -9.31 16.29
C GLU A 10 0.22 -9.49 15.54
N ASN A 11 -0.18 -8.48 14.78
CA ASN A 11 -1.32 -8.50 13.88
C ASN A 11 -0.99 -7.70 12.61
N SER A 12 -1.29 -8.21 11.44
CA SER A 12 -1.22 -7.44 10.18
C SER A 12 -2.36 -7.86 9.27
N GLY A 13 -2.99 -6.89 8.62
CA GLY A 13 -4.05 -7.12 7.66
C GLY A 13 -3.99 -6.09 6.55
N SER A 14 -4.32 -6.52 5.34
CA SER A 14 -4.59 -5.62 4.22
C SER A 14 -5.94 -5.96 3.64
N LEU A 15 -6.75 -4.93 3.41
CA LEU A 15 -8.01 -5.03 2.70
C LEU A 15 -7.93 -4.16 1.46
N TRP A 16 -8.29 -4.72 0.31
CA TRP A 16 -8.35 -3.99 -0.94
C TRP A 16 -9.70 -4.21 -1.61
N THR A 17 -10.25 -3.17 -2.20
CA THR A 17 -11.47 -3.23 -2.99
C THR A 17 -11.24 -2.47 -4.28
N THR A 18 -11.64 -3.08 -5.40
CA THR A 18 -11.65 -2.45 -6.71
C THR A 18 -13.05 -2.46 -7.28
N TYR A 19 -13.37 -1.44 -8.05
CA TYR A 19 -14.62 -1.30 -8.77
C TYR A 19 -14.31 -0.96 -10.23
N ASP A 20 -14.85 -1.76 -11.15
CA ASP A 20 -14.69 -1.60 -12.59
C ASP A 20 -16.03 -1.11 -13.14
N PHE A 21 -16.03 0.08 -13.74
CA PHE A 21 -17.23 0.70 -14.27
C PHE A 21 -17.59 0.06 -15.62
N GLN A 22 -18.77 -0.58 -15.65
CA GLN A 22 -19.30 -1.22 -16.85
C GLN A 22 -20.24 -0.31 -17.65
N ASP A 23 -20.64 0.83 -17.09
CA ASP A 23 -21.47 1.81 -17.77
C ASP A 23 -20.79 2.34 -19.03
N GLU A 24 -21.58 2.55 -20.09
CA GLU A 24 -21.06 2.96 -21.40
C GLU A 24 -20.31 4.31 -21.34
N ALA A 25 -20.77 5.23 -20.48
CA ALA A 25 -20.13 6.53 -20.25
C ALA A 25 -18.80 6.45 -19.48
N LEU A 26 -18.59 5.39 -18.70
CA LEU A 26 -17.41 5.21 -17.83
C LEU A 26 -16.61 3.95 -18.20
N ARG A 27 -16.85 3.39 -19.38
CA ARG A 27 -16.28 2.10 -19.77
C ARG A 27 -14.76 2.15 -19.77
N GLY A 28 -14.14 1.26 -19.00
CA GLY A 28 -12.69 1.19 -18.84
C GLY A 28 -12.16 1.96 -17.63
N LEU A 29 -13.02 2.70 -16.93
CA LEU A 29 -12.67 3.34 -15.67
C LEU A 29 -12.68 2.27 -14.57
N LYS A 30 -11.63 2.25 -13.77
CA LYS A 30 -11.51 1.41 -12.60
C LYS A 30 -10.99 2.24 -11.46
N ILE A 31 -11.61 2.11 -10.31
CA ILE A 31 -11.14 2.73 -9.07
C ILE A 31 -10.85 1.64 -8.05
N GLY A 32 -9.92 1.90 -7.15
CA GLY A 32 -9.54 1.00 -6.09
C GLY A 32 -9.21 1.78 -4.84
N ALA A 33 -9.49 1.16 -3.70
CA ALA A 33 -9.08 1.65 -2.41
C ALA A 33 -8.62 0.46 -1.58
N GLY A 34 -7.61 0.66 -0.76
CA GLY A 34 -7.26 -0.32 0.24
C GLY A 34 -6.57 0.25 1.44
N VAL A 35 -6.71 -0.47 2.53
CA VAL A 35 -6.16 -0.14 3.83
C VAL A 35 -5.21 -1.24 4.22
N GLN A 36 -4.00 -0.87 4.63
CA GLN A 36 -3.04 -1.78 5.22
C GLN A 36 -2.84 -1.37 6.67
N ALA A 37 -3.19 -2.26 7.60
CA ALA A 37 -3.01 -2.05 9.02
C ALA A 37 -1.98 -3.05 9.55
N ILE A 38 -0.94 -2.52 10.18
CA ILE A 38 0.13 -3.29 10.80
C ILE A 38 0.15 -2.91 12.27
N GLY A 39 -0.07 -3.90 13.12
CA GLY A 39 -0.04 -3.78 14.57
C GLY A 39 1.37 -3.62 15.12
N THR A 40 1.43 -3.46 16.44
CA THR A 40 2.66 -3.24 17.20
C THR A 40 3.70 -4.32 16.90
N ARG A 41 4.95 -3.89 16.67
CA ARG A 41 6.11 -4.78 16.56
C ARG A 41 6.97 -4.61 17.82
N TYR A 42 7.43 -5.74 18.35
CA TYR A 42 8.40 -5.75 19.45
C TYR A 42 9.81 -5.68 18.87
N ILE A 43 10.55 -4.66 19.30
CA ILE A 43 11.92 -4.41 18.89
C ILE A 43 12.80 -4.67 20.10
N GLY A 44 13.50 -5.81 20.12
CA GLY A 44 14.53 -6.11 21.11
C GLY A 44 14.33 -7.43 21.87
N TYR A 45 15.46 -8.02 22.27
CA TYR A 45 15.55 -9.20 23.15
C TYR A 45 15.26 -8.86 24.62
N THR A 46 15.07 -7.58 24.94
CA THR A 46 14.79 -7.03 26.28
C THR A 46 13.56 -6.10 26.22
N GLU A 47 12.38 -6.69 26.09
CA GLU A 47 11.01 -6.23 26.42
C GLU A 47 10.57 -4.74 26.41
N THR A 48 11.33 -3.76 25.91
CA THR A 48 11.11 -2.35 26.30
C THR A 48 10.84 -1.39 25.13
N MET A 49 11.00 -1.80 23.86
CA MET A 49 10.73 -0.91 22.72
C MET A 49 9.62 -1.48 21.83
N LYS A 50 8.49 -0.75 21.77
CA LYS A 50 7.30 -1.07 20.96
C LYS A 50 7.19 -0.03 19.84
N THR A 51 7.06 -0.46 18.58
CA THR A 51 6.62 0.48 17.52
C THR A 51 5.11 0.61 17.59
N ALA A 52 4.58 1.84 17.58
CA ALA A 52 3.15 2.05 17.40
C ALA A 52 2.67 1.37 16.10
N GLY A 53 1.53 0.68 16.16
CA GLY A 53 0.88 0.18 14.95
C GLY A 53 0.49 1.33 14.04
N TYR A 54 0.46 1.07 12.73
CA TYR A 54 0.08 2.05 11.72
C TYR A 54 -0.96 1.47 10.78
N ALA A 55 -1.79 2.36 10.23
CA ALA A 55 -2.67 2.04 9.13
C ALA A 55 -2.42 3.04 8.00
N THR A 56 -2.13 2.54 6.80
CA THR A 56 -2.04 3.34 5.58
C THR A 56 -3.30 3.14 4.74
N LEU A 57 -3.74 4.22 4.10
CA LEU A 57 -4.81 4.20 3.11
C LEU A 57 -4.18 4.47 1.74
N ASN A 58 -4.49 3.61 0.78
CA ASN A 58 -3.99 3.67 -0.57
C ASN A 58 -5.19 3.74 -1.52
N LEU A 59 -5.09 4.55 -2.56
CA LEU A 59 -6.10 4.68 -3.60
C LEU A 59 -5.48 4.38 -4.96
N MET A 60 -6.31 3.91 -5.87
CA MET A 60 -5.96 3.65 -7.26
C MET A 60 -7.10 4.14 -8.15
N ALA A 61 -6.75 4.75 -9.27
CA ALA A 61 -7.67 5.01 -10.36
C ALA A 61 -6.95 4.66 -11.66
N SER A 62 -7.61 3.93 -12.55
CA SER A 62 -7.11 3.67 -13.89
C SER A 62 -8.19 3.87 -14.91
N GLN A 63 -7.82 4.39 -16.07
CA GLN A 63 -8.71 4.57 -17.19
C GLN A 63 -8.10 3.91 -18.42
N MET A 64 -8.89 3.06 -19.07
CA MET A 64 -8.50 2.36 -20.28
C MET A 64 -9.26 2.93 -21.48
N TRP A 65 -8.52 3.35 -22.50
CA TRP A 65 -9.05 3.72 -23.80
C TRP A 65 -8.62 2.70 -24.86
N LYS A 66 -9.52 2.42 -25.80
CA LYS A 66 -9.20 1.69 -27.03
C LYS A 66 -8.99 2.72 -28.15
N VAL A 67 -7.80 2.74 -28.73
CA VAL A 67 -7.42 3.65 -29.82
C VAL A 67 -6.99 2.79 -31.01
N GLY A 68 -7.91 2.58 -31.95
CA GLY A 68 -7.70 1.63 -33.05
C GLY A 68 -7.57 0.19 -32.55
N SER A 69 -6.48 -0.49 -32.91
CA SER A 69 -6.11 -1.81 -32.40
C SER A 69 -5.42 -1.76 -31.03
N SER A 70 -4.92 -0.59 -30.63
CA SER A 70 -4.12 -0.43 -29.42
C SER A 70 -4.98 -0.12 -28.19
N ARG A 71 -4.50 -0.54 -27.02
CA ARG A 71 -5.10 -0.29 -25.71
C ARG A 71 -4.17 0.62 -24.91
N VAL A 72 -4.66 1.78 -24.54
CA VAL A 72 -3.94 2.74 -23.70
C VAL A 72 -4.58 2.73 -22.33
N THR A 73 -3.80 2.41 -21.30
CA THR A 73 -4.26 2.45 -19.91
C THR A 73 -3.45 3.49 -19.15
N ALA A 74 -4.09 4.53 -18.65
CA ALA A 74 -3.48 5.41 -17.66
C ALA A 74 -3.89 4.93 -16.28
N GLN A 75 -2.94 4.86 -15.34
CA GLN A 75 -3.19 4.53 -13.95
C GLN A 75 -2.53 5.56 -13.06
N LEU A 76 -3.21 5.92 -11.98
CA LEU A 76 -2.76 6.77 -10.92
C LEU A 76 -2.96 6.04 -9.60
N ASN A 77 -1.90 5.91 -8.81
CA ASN A 77 -1.93 5.38 -7.46
C ASN A 77 -1.56 6.49 -6.49
N ALA A 78 -2.25 6.54 -5.36
CA ALA A 78 -1.95 7.42 -4.25
C ALA A 78 -1.75 6.55 -3.00
N ASP A 79 -0.49 6.38 -2.60
CA ASP A 79 -0.11 5.57 -1.45
C ASP A 79 0.05 6.46 -0.21
N ASN A 80 -0.33 5.92 0.96
CA ASN A 80 -0.27 6.61 2.23
C ASN A 80 -1.01 7.97 2.22
N LEU A 81 -2.25 7.99 1.75
CA LEU A 81 -3.08 9.19 1.61
C LEU A 81 -3.26 9.94 2.94
N LEU A 82 -3.33 9.20 4.05
CA LEU A 82 -3.43 9.76 5.40
C LEU A 82 -2.13 10.37 5.93
N ASP A 83 -1.06 10.37 5.10
CA ASP A 83 0.27 10.90 5.39
C ASP A 83 0.80 10.44 6.75
N LYS A 84 0.66 9.14 7.01
CA LYS A 84 1.13 8.55 8.25
C LYS A 84 2.62 8.37 8.19
N THR A 85 3.35 9.01 9.10
CA THR A 85 4.74 8.70 9.35
C THR A 85 4.80 7.41 10.19
N TYR A 86 5.30 6.33 9.59
CA TYR A 86 5.47 5.04 10.27
C TYR A 86 6.87 4.49 10.07
N LEU A 87 7.28 3.56 10.93
CA LEU A 87 8.54 2.83 10.78
C LEU A 87 8.29 1.55 9.98
N GLY A 88 8.77 1.52 8.74
CA GLY A 88 8.62 0.40 7.80
C GLY A 88 9.41 -0.84 8.21
N GLY A 89 10.54 -0.65 8.91
CA GLY A 89 11.33 -1.72 9.49
C GLY A 89 12.44 -1.19 10.38
N ILE A 90 12.77 -1.92 11.44
CA ILE A 90 13.94 -1.65 12.28
C ILE A 90 14.85 -2.86 12.14
N TYR A 91 16.00 -2.68 11.48
CA TYR A 91 17.05 -3.69 11.50
C TYR A 91 17.74 -3.64 12.87
N SER A 92 18.03 -4.81 13.46
CA SER A 92 18.38 -5.03 14.88
C SER A 92 19.52 -4.20 15.50
N TYR A 93 20.12 -3.24 14.80
CA TYR A 93 21.19 -2.37 15.31
C TYR A 93 21.15 -0.96 14.71
N GLY A 94 20.04 -0.23 14.90
CA GLY A 94 20.08 1.24 14.89
C GLY A 94 19.49 1.97 13.68
N THR A 95 19.12 1.29 12.60
CA THR A 95 18.50 1.96 11.44
C THR A 95 17.00 1.66 11.39
N ALA A 96 16.21 2.62 11.87
CA ALA A 96 14.77 2.64 11.66
C ALA A 96 14.49 3.27 10.28
N LEU A 97 13.97 2.48 9.35
CA LEU A 97 13.56 2.98 8.04
C LEU A 97 12.13 3.52 8.16
N TYR A 98 11.95 4.79 7.86
CA TYR A 98 10.62 5.37 7.70
C TYR A 98 9.95 4.75 6.47
N GLY A 99 8.66 4.44 6.60
CA GLY A 99 7.82 4.10 5.46
C GLY A 99 7.73 5.25 4.47
N ALA A 100 7.33 4.94 3.24
CA ALA A 100 7.18 5.97 2.22
C ALA A 100 6.16 7.03 2.70
N PRO A 101 6.48 8.33 2.59
CA PRO A 101 5.50 9.40 2.82
C PRO A 101 4.39 9.32 1.77
N ARG A 102 3.38 10.20 1.86
CA ARG A 102 2.35 10.28 0.83
C ARG A 102 2.96 10.37 -0.56
N THR A 103 2.70 9.37 -1.39
CA THR A 103 3.32 9.23 -2.71
C THR A 103 2.26 9.08 -3.78
N PHE A 104 2.44 9.77 -4.91
CA PHE A 104 1.59 9.64 -6.08
C PHE A 104 2.39 9.06 -7.23
N ILE A 105 1.89 7.97 -7.82
CA ILE A 105 2.54 7.27 -8.92
C ILE A 105 1.58 7.23 -10.10
N GLY A 106 1.93 7.96 -11.15
CA GLY A 106 1.26 7.88 -12.44
C GLY A 106 2.00 6.92 -13.37
N SER A 107 1.27 6.05 -14.07
CA SER A 107 1.80 5.19 -15.11
C SER A 107 0.90 5.21 -16.33
N ILE A 108 1.52 5.10 -17.50
CA ILE A 108 0.83 4.96 -18.79
C ILE A 108 1.34 3.68 -19.42
N LYS A 109 0.42 2.79 -19.77
CA LYS A 109 0.69 1.53 -20.45
C LYS A 109 0.03 1.55 -21.81
N ILE A 110 0.79 1.22 -22.85
CA ILE A 110 0.31 1.09 -24.22
C ILE A 110 0.53 -0.35 -24.65
N GLU A 111 -0.52 -1.02 -25.10
CA GLU A 111 -0.49 -2.39 -25.62
C GLU A 111 -0.94 -2.34 -27.08
N TYR A 112 -0.16 -2.95 -27.99
CA TYR A 112 -0.34 -2.91 -29.44
C TYR A 112 -0.82 -4.24 -30.02
#